data_AF-A0A6J6H5Y8-F1
#
_entry.id   AF-A0A6J6H5Y8-F1
#
_cell.length_a   1.000
_cell.length_b   1.000
_cell.length_c   1.000
_cell.angle_alpha   90.00
_cell.angle_beta   90.00
_cell.angle_gamma   90.00
#
_symmetry.space_group_name_H-M   'P 1'
#
loop_
_entity.id
_entity.type
_entity.pdbx_description
1 polymer ?
#
loop_
_entity_poly.entity_id
_entity_poly.type
_entity_poly.pdbx_seq_one_letter_code
_entity_poly.pdbx_strand_id
1 'polypeptide(L)'
;MKKLRFLSLLTAISILYFTPLNSMSASADTVPANSSTSTSLPAVMPAAHSSGPNSYLTITDSPKQTSSWPSCVYDQQTYCHEAISITDGSGVERAWKSVMGAPQPYSNCHGNGGNNSYDSQANNPPCDLLGVDWMEIQLTGSLTKNDLVNTYHWKVRTGKIEPDVLMLGDTQKTIVGGNANVGWTLEIWAKPAIKAYLDGCFSATTCPDTSVATSAPVSLAGYAKMLVVNQSGPTMSSVSSESLRAALRGAFISTNGMSQSWKFSADTFFVTAVSPHFLPPDTTGKSELTPGYVKVFLPEPYITLDRGYKDLSMVTPERVKLSVSGANATAKVTKVDGGILVDTGVEHFSAPNPEMMVLKATDAAAVTAVVTTPTVASPVVPVVARFKKGASKALSTIAKTKAAQKPKWSASGACKISGTKVVAAKKAGTCKVTLRVLNAKKKYVVQTTKTFTVS
;
A
#
# COMPACT_ATOMS: atom_id res chain seq x y z
N MET A 1 18.01 2.61 70.93
CA MET A 1 19.14 3.39 71.48
C MET A 1 19.49 4.52 70.51
N LYS A 2 19.61 5.75 71.04
CA LYS A 2 20.19 7.02 70.50
C LYS A 2 19.71 7.47 69.10
N LYS A 3 18.74 8.39 68.92
CA LYS A 3 18.72 9.87 69.16
C LYS A 3 19.95 10.63 68.63
N LEU A 4 19.75 11.55 67.68
CA LEU A 4 19.96 13.00 67.88
C LEU A 4 19.14 13.83 66.86
N ARG A 5 18.75 15.03 67.29
CA ARG A 5 17.89 16.05 66.65
C ARG A 5 18.71 17.32 66.31
N PHE A 6 18.04 18.27 65.65
CA PHE A 6 18.26 19.74 65.53
C PHE A 6 19.00 20.26 64.28
N LEU A 7 18.80 21.48 63.76
CA LEU A 7 17.72 22.48 63.59
C LEU A 7 18.42 23.75 63.02
N SER A 8 17.90 24.43 61.99
CA SER A 8 17.91 25.90 61.74
C SER A 8 17.64 26.16 60.24
N LEU A 9 16.52 26.76 59.82
CA LEU A 9 16.16 28.19 59.83
C LEU A 9 17.22 29.11 59.20
N LEU A 10 16.92 29.70 58.03
CA LEU A 10 17.23 31.11 57.76
C LEU A 10 16.32 31.67 56.65
N THR A 11 15.55 32.67 57.04
CA THR A 11 14.80 33.61 56.21
C THR A 11 15.72 34.77 55.84
N ALA A 12 15.64 35.31 54.61
CA ALA A 12 16.15 36.64 54.30
C ALA A 12 15.22 37.38 53.32
N ILE A 13 14.75 38.53 53.81
CA ILE A 13 13.96 39.58 53.17
C ILE A 13 14.92 40.62 52.59
N SER A 14 14.60 41.21 51.42
CA SER A 14 14.81 42.64 51.06
C SER A 14 14.30 42.85 49.62
N ILE A 15 13.21 43.58 49.37
CA ILE A 15 12.97 45.04 49.40
C ILE A 15 13.48 45.76 48.13
N LEU A 16 12.50 46.13 47.30
CA LEU A 16 12.26 47.35 46.50
C LEU A 16 13.43 48.02 45.74
N TYR A 17 13.18 48.34 44.46
CA TYR A 17 13.10 49.74 44.00
C TYR A 17 12.23 49.88 42.73
N PHE A 18 11.26 50.80 42.82
CA PHE A 18 10.46 51.40 41.76
C PHE A 18 11.24 52.56 41.10
N THR A 19 10.86 52.94 39.87
CA THR A 19 10.60 54.32 39.33
C THR A 19 10.78 54.35 37.78
N PRO A 20 10.28 55.36 37.04
CA PRO A 20 8.87 55.50 36.65
C PRO A 20 8.67 55.73 35.12
N LEU A 21 7.42 55.61 34.67
CA LEU A 21 6.94 56.15 33.39
C LEU A 21 6.98 57.70 33.42
N ASN A 22 7.40 58.30 32.30
CA ASN A 22 7.04 59.67 31.94
C ASN A 22 6.56 59.70 30.47
N SER A 23 5.40 60.32 30.28
CA SER A 23 4.75 60.71 29.03
C SER A 23 5.37 61.99 28.45
N MET A 24 5.41 62.14 27.11
CA MET A 24 5.15 63.42 26.43
C MET A 24 4.92 63.26 24.91
N SER A 25 3.88 63.96 24.44
CA SER A 25 3.48 64.35 23.07
C SER A 25 4.44 65.39 22.46
N ALA A 26 4.47 65.86 21.20
CA ALA A 26 3.54 65.93 20.06
C ALA A 26 4.29 66.35 18.76
N SER A 27 3.63 66.18 17.59
CA SER A 27 3.65 67.02 16.35
C SER A 27 4.96 67.20 15.55
N ALA A 28 5.11 66.72 14.30
CA ALA A 28 4.48 67.08 13.00
C ALA A 28 5.33 68.09 12.19
N ASP A 29 5.86 67.65 11.03
CA ASP A 29 6.06 68.49 9.84
C ASP A 29 6.24 67.64 8.56
N THR A 30 5.76 68.17 7.45
CA THR A 30 5.32 67.51 6.21
C THR A 30 6.27 67.63 4.99
N VAL A 31 6.53 66.48 4.30
CA VAL A 31 6.32 66.15 2.84
C VAL A 31 7.20 66.85 1.75
N PRO A 32 7.41 66.34 0.49
CA PRO A 32 7.31 64.99 -0.15
C PRO A 32 8.57 64.50 -0.96
N ALA A 33 8.63 63.20 -1.35
CA ALA A 33 8.51 62.73 -2.76
C ALA A 33 9.14 61.34 -3.08
N ASN A 34 8.26 60.45 -3.56
CA ASN A 34 8.38 59.40 -4.58
C ASN A 34 9.21 58.10 -4.42
N SER A 35 8.42 57.01 -4.48
CA SER A 35 8.60 55.79 -5.28
C SER A 35 9.17 54.54 -4.60
N SER A 36 8.26 53.65 -4.19
CA SER A 36 8.25 52.24 -4.62
C SER A 36 7.01 51.56 -4.04
N THR A 37 6.27 50.88 -4.92
CA THR A 37 5.08 50.10 -4.61
C THR A 37 5.41 48.95 -3.65
N SER A 38 5.08 49.13 -2.38
CA SER A 38 5.03 48.07 -1.38
C SER A 38 3.75 47.27 -1.58
N THR A 39 3.89 46.02 -2.02
CA THR A 39 2.90 44.97 -1.78
C THR A 39 2.65 44.90 -0.27
N SER A 40 1.44 45.26 0.15
CA SER A 40 0.97 45.11 1.52
C SER A 40 1.09 43.63 1.93
N LEU A 41 2.06 43.33 2.78
CA LEU A 41 2.06 42.12 3.57
C LEU A 41 0.77 42.09 4.42
N PRO A 42 0.06 40.94 4.52
CA PRO A 42 -1.13 40.86 5.35
C PRO A 42 -0.78 41.19 6.81
N ALA A 43 -1.59 42.09 7.41
CA ALA A 43 -1.39 42.72 8.71
C ALA A 43 -1.65 41.80 9.92
N VAL A 44 -1.48 40.49 9.77
CA VAL A 44 -1.57 39.52 10.87
C VAL A 44 -0.28 38.72 10.86
N MET A 45 0.66 39.07 11.74
CA MET A 45 1.74 38.13 12.05
C MET A 45 1.09 36.84 12.56
N PRO A 46 1.44 35.66 12.03
CA PRO A 46 0.99 34.40 12.61
C PRO A 46 1.34 34.39 14.09
N ALA A 47 0.38 34.01 14.95
CA ALA A 47 0.64 33.81 16.36
C ALA A 47 1.86 32.89 16.53
N ALA A 48 2.71 33.18 17.52
CA ALA A 48 3.94 32.44 17.79
C ALA A 48 3.72 30.92 17.64
N HIS A 49 4.58 30.28 16.83
CA HIS A 49 4.58 28.84 16.56
C HIS A 49 4.26 28.07 17.84
N SER A 50 3.03 27.57 17.97
CA SER A 50 2.59 26.92 19.20
C SER A 50 3.47 25.71 19.48
N SER A 51 3.91 25.57 20.73
CA SER A 51 4.86 24.54 21.17
C SER A 51 4.39 23.12 20.83
N GLY A 52 5.13 22.46 19.94
CA GLY A 52 4.95 21.08 19.49
C GLY A 52 5.83 20.86 18.24
N PRO A 53 6.28 19.62 17.92
CA PRO A 53 7.29 19.43 16.87
C PRO A 53 6.89 19.91 15.47
N ASN A 54 5.59 19.94 15.14
CA ASN A 54 5.07 20.22 13.78
C ASN A 54 3.81 21.12 13.76
N SER A 55 3.50 21.87 14.83
CA SER A 55 2.18 22.50 15.01
C SER A 55 1.84 23.64 14.03
N TYR A 56 2.81 24.13 13.24
CA TYR A 56 2.63 25.33 12.41
C TYR A 56 3.63 25.39 11.23
N LEU A 57 3.69 24.32 10.45
CA LEU A 57 4.62 24.24 9.31
C LEU A 57 4.10 24.98 8.08
N THR A 58 5.05 25.58 7.36
CA THR A 58 4.87 26.24 6.06
C THR A 58 5.45 25.38 4.94
N ILE A 59 5.30 25.83 3.70
CA ILE A 59 5.81 25.07 2.56
C ILE A 59 7.33 24.96 2.51
N THR A 60 8.09 25.91 3.06
CA THR A 60 9.56 25.84 3.04
C THR A 60 10.11 24.87 4.08
N ASP A 61 9.27 24.38 4.97
CA ASP A 61 9.68 23.53 6.08
C ASP A 61 9.63 22.04 5.69
N SER A 62 10.40 21.23 6.42
CA SER A 62 10.29 19.77 6.39
C SER A 62 9.77 19.26 7.74
N PRO A 63 8.77 18.36 7.75
CA PRO A 63 8.19 17.86 8.98
C PRO A 63 9.18 16.93 9.66
N LYS A 64 9.15 16.91 10.99
CA LYS A 64 9.90 15.89 11.74
C LYS A 64 9.31 14.49 11.49
N GLN A 65 10.16 13.47 11.33
CA GLN A 65 9.74 12.10 11.02
C GLN A 65 8.66 11.64 12.02
N THR A 66 9.00 11.34 13.27
CA THR A 66 8.09 10.64 14.20
C THR A 66 6.96 11.49 14.80
N SER A 67 6.70 12.67 14.23
CA SER A 67 5.80 13.67 14.78
C SER A 67 4.49 13.74 14.01
N SER A 68 3.39 13.46 14.70
CA SER A 68 2.04 13.51 14.14
C SER A 68 1.68 14.89 13.63
N TRP A 69 1.03 14.92 12.48
CA TRP A 69 0.59 16.13 11.81
C TRP A 69 -0.74 16.62 12.41
N PRO A 70 -0.87 17.92 12.70
CA PRO A 70 -2.09 18.48 13.29
C PRO A 70 -3.24 18.54 12.28
N SER A 71 -4.44 18.83 12.77
CA SER A 71 -5.54 19.26 11.90
C SER A 71 -5.23 20.63 11.28
N CYS A 72 -5.68 20.86 10.06
CA CYS A 72 -5.50 22.15 9.39
C CYS A 72 -6.38 23.22 10.05
N VAL A 73 -5.76 24.31 10.46
CA VAL A 73 -6.43 25.48 11.08
C VAL A 73 -6.41 26.70 10.15
N TYR A 74 -5.46 26.75 9.21
CA TYR A 74 -5.25 27.89 8.30
C TYR A 74 -5.07 27.44 6.85
N ASP A 75 -5.44 28.29 5.90
CA ASP A 75 -5.37 27.99 4.47
C ASP A 75 -3.93 27.78 3.96
N GLN A 76 -2.94 28.40 4.60
CA GLN A 76 -1.53 28.25 4.21
C GLN A 76 -0.77 27.15 4.96
N GLN A 77 -1.40 26.52 5.94
CA GLN A 77 -0.76 25.46 6.73
C GLN A 77 -0.47 24.25 5.83
N THR A 78 0.72 23.69 5.96
CA THR A 78 1.15 22.44 5.32
C THR A 78 1.40 21.37 6.39
N TYR A 79 1.56 20.11 5.95
CA TYR A 79 1.77 18.97 6.83
C TYR A 79 0.67 18.87 7.90
N CYS A 80 -0.58 18.91 7.44
CA CYS A 80 -1.78 18.86 8.27
C CYS A 80 -2.88 18.05 7.55
N HIS A 81 -3.92 17.66 8.27
CA HIS A 81 -5.07 16.98 7.71
C HIS A 81 -6.34 17.81 7.87
N GLU A 82 -7.19 17.82 6.85
CA GLU A 82 -8.49 18.47 6.91
C GLU A 82 -9.53 17.54 7.56
N ALA A 83 -10.70 18.09 7.88
CA ALA A 83 -11.78 17.35 8.50
C ALA A 83 -12.23 16.19 7.60
N ILE A 84 -12.57 15.07 8.24
CA ILE A 84 -13.05 13.86 7.57
C ILE A 84 -14.55 13.96 7.27
N SER A 85 -14.96 13.36 6.16
CA SER A 85 -16.35 13.10 5.80
C SER A 85 -16.58 11.61 5.57
N ILE A 86 -17.84 11.20 5.59
CA ILE A 86 -18.25 9.81 5.41
C ILE A 86 -19.36 9.74 4.37
N THR A 87 -19.26 8.77 3.47
CA THR A 87 -20.37 8.31 2.65
C THR A 87 -20.82 6.96 3.19
N ASP A 88 -22.02 6.93 3.75
CA ASP A 88 -22.64 5.73 4.29
C ASP A 88 -23.44 4.97 3.20
N GLY A 89 -24.17 3.92 3.60
CA GLY A 89 -24.99 3.12 2.68
C GLY A 89 -26.09 3.89 1.92
N SER A 90 -26.39 5.15 2.29
CA SER A 90 -27.30 6.01 1.52
C SER A 90 -26.65 6.67 0.30
N GLY A 91 -25.32 6.61 0.17
CA GLY A 91 -24.58 7.23 -0.94
C GLY A 91 -24.41 8.75 -0.81
N VAL A 92 -24.88 9.37 0.27
CA VAL A 92 -24.71 10.81 0.52
C VAL A 92 -23.50 11.05 1.41
N GLU A 93 -22.60 11.91 0.96
CA GLU A 93 -21.44 12.33 1.74
C GLU A 93 -21.85 13.34 2.82
N ARG A 94 -21.38 13.13 4.04
CA ARG A 94 -21.67 13.98 5.21
C ARG A 94 -20.40 14.28 5.98
N ALA A 95 -20.30 15.49 6.51
CA ALA A 95 -19.25 15.84 7.46
C ALA A 95 -19.30 14.89 8.66
N TRP A 96 -18.16 14.31 9.02
CA TRP A 96 -18.05 13.45 10.19
C TRP A 96 -17.91 14.31 11.44
N LYS A 97 -18.81 14.11 12.41
CA LYS A 97 -18.70 14.81 13.69
C LYS A 97 -17.72 14.06 14.58
N SER A 98 -16.60 14.70 14.88
CA SER A 98 -15.62 14.19 15.84
C SER A 98 -16.29 14.02 17.21
N VAL A 99 -16.37 12.77 17.67
CA VAL A 99 -16.75 12.39 19.03
C VAL A 99 -15.63 11.54 19.62
N MET A 100 -15.55 11.45 20.94
CA MET A 100 -14.50 10.68 21.62
C MET A 100 -14.44 9.24 21.08
N GLY A 101 -13.27 8.81 20.60
CA GLY A 101 -13.05 7.48 20.03
C GLY A 101 -13.42 7.31 18.55
N ALA A 102 -13.98 8.35 17.91
CA ALA A 102 -14.32 8.32 16.49
C ALA A 102 -13.06 8.31 15.60
N PRO A 103 -13.14 7.73 14.38
CA PRO A 103 -12.06 7.76 13.42
C PRO A 103 -11.56 9.19 13.15
N GLN A 104 -10.26 9.43 13.32
CA GLN A 104 -9.58 10.69 13.02
C GLN A 104 -8.41 10.46 12.06
N PRO A 105 -8.21 11.33 11.06
CA PRO A 105 -7.01 11.26 10.23
C PRO A 105 -5.75 11.36 11.06
N TYR A 106 -4.75 10.60 10.66
CA TYR A 106 -3.42 10.63 11.24
C TYR A 106 -2.41 10.54 10.12
N SER A 107 -1.39 11.39 10.23
CA SER A 107 -0.25 11.37 9.33
C SER A 107 1.01 11.77 10.06
N ASN A 108 2.13 11.21 9.65
CA ASN A 108 3.48 11.60 10.06
C ASN A 108 4.43 11.21 8.91
N CYS A 109 5.72 11.46 9.08
CA CYS A 109 6.74 10.94 8.17
C CYS A 109 7.54 9.83 8.86
N HIS A 110 8.07 8.87 8.12
CA HIS A 110 8.97 7.86 8.67
C HIS A 110 10.20 7.75 7.80
N GLY A 111 11.33 7.59 8.45
CA GLY A 111 12.61 7.40 7.81
C GLY A 111 13.58 6.63 8.69
N ASN A 112 14.86 6.69 8.32
CA ASN A 112 15.92 5.96 9.00
C ASN A 112 16.48 6.67 10.25
N GLY A 113 15.72 7.60 10.85
CA GLY A 113 16.08 8.18 12.15
C GLY A 113 16.32 7.07 13.18
N GLY A 114 17.49 7.06 13.80
CA GLY A 114 17.85 6.01 14.76
C GLY A 114 17.31 6.34 16.15
N ASN A 115 16.50 5.46 16.72
CA ASN A 115 15.96 5.60 18.09
C ASN A 115 17.03 5.53 19.22
N ASN A 116 18.31 5.44 18.89
CA ASN A 116 19.40 5.15 19.83
C ASN A 116 20.42 6.30 19.98
N SER A 117 20.11 7.52 19.52
CA SER A 117 20.96 8.69 19.78
C SER A 117 20.50 9.42 21.04
N TYR A 118 21.40 10.12 21.74
CA TYR A 118 20.99 11.13 22.73
C TYR A 118 20.78 12.51 22.10
N ASP A 119 21.13 12.66 20.82
CA ASP A 119 20.87 13.87 20.05
C ASP A 119 19.44 13.87 19.53
N SER A 120 18.64 14.82 20.02
CA SER A 120 17.25 15.04 19.61
C SER A 120 17.08 15.27 18.10
N GLN A 121 18.08 15.85 17.42
CA GLN A 121 18.06 16.04 15.96
C GLN A 121 18.32 14.72 15.23
N ALA A 122 19.10 13.81 15.80
CA ALA A 122 19.36 12.48 15.26
C ALA A 122 18.20 11.49 15.55
N ASN A 123 17.49 11.66 16.65
CA ASN A 123 16.33 10.84 17.03
C ASN A 123 15.06 11.21 16.27
N ASN A 124 14.90 12.49 15.92
CA ASN A 124 13.74 12.99 15.18
C ASN A 124 14.22 13.98 14.11
N PRO A 125 14.90 13.49 13.06
CA PRO A 125 15.36 14.35 11.97
C PRO A 125 14.17 14.84 11.13
N PRO A 126 14.35 15.93 10.36
CA PRO A 126 13.41 16.30 9.32
C PRO A 126 13.26 15.17 8.29
N CYS A 127 12.06 15.08 7.72
CA CYS A 127 11.75 14.14 6.66
C CYS A 127 12.56 14.43 5.40
N ASP A 128 13.08 13.38 4.77
CA ASP A 128 13.79 13.46 3.51
C ASP A 128 12.82 13.78 2.36
N LEU A 129 13.10 14.86 1.63
CA LEU A 129 12.29 15.32 0.50
C LEU A 129 12.77 14.77 -0.85
N LEU A 130 13.62 13.74 -0.84
CA LEU A 130 14.16 13.06 -2.01
C LEU A 130 13.50 11.69 -2.24
N GLY A 131 12.51 11.31 -1.43
CA GLY A 131 11.69 10.10 -1.62
C GLY A 131 12.25 8.83 -0.97
N VAL A 132 13.24 8.96 -0.09
CA VAL A 132 13.71 7.84 0.75
C VAL A 132 12.66 7.49 1.81
N ASP A 133 12.17 8.55 2.46
CA ASP A 133 11.19 8.48 3.54
C ASP A 133 9.79 8.19 3.00
N TRP A 134 8.87 7.87 3.91
CA TRP A 134 7.47 7.58 3.59
C TRP A 134 6.54 8.29 4.55
N MET A 135 5.33 8.60 4.09
CA MET A 135 4.32 9.28 4.89
C MET A 135 3.30 8.26 5.39
N GLU A 136 3.16 8.10 6.70
CA GLU A 136 2.06 7.29 7.26
C GLU A 136 0.73 7.98 6.97
N ILE A 137 -0.25 7.21 6.52
CA ILE A 137 -1.58 7.68 6.21
C ILE A 137 -2.56 6.70 6.81
N GLN A 138 -3.36 7.15 7.77
CA GLN A 138 -4.35 6.29 8.42
C GLN A 138 -5.51 7.05 9.04
N LEU A 139 -6.55 6.30 9.41
CA LEU A 139 -7.54 6.71 10.39
C LEU A 139 -7.25 6.02 11.72
N THR A 140 -7.00 6.81 12.75
CA THR A 140 -6.87 6.34 14.14
C THR A 140 -8.22 6.35 14.84
N GLY A 141 -8.41 5.54 15.87
CA GLY A 141 -9.69 5.38 16.56
C GLY A 141 -10.30 3.99 16.33
N SER A 142 -11.50 3.77 16.85
CA SER A 142 -12.15 2.46 16.77
C SER A 142 -12.99 2.34 15.51
N LEU A 143 -12.57 1.43 14.61
CA LEU A 143 -13.36 0.98 13.46
C LEU A 143 -13.90 -0.43 13.72
N THR A 144 -15.13 -0.68 13.29
CA THR A 144 -15.85 -1.93 13.51
C THR A 144 -16.26 -2.57 12.18
N LYS A 145 -16.81 -3.79 12.23
CA LYS A 145 -17.34 -4.45 11.02
C LYS A 145 -18.48 -3.66 10.35
N ASN A 146 -19.23 -2.87 11.13
CA ASN A 146 -20.29 -2.02 10.58
C ASN A 146 -19.72 -0.88 9.71
N ASP A 147 -18.44 -0.53 9.89
CA ASP A 147 -17.79 0.54 9.14
C ASP A 147 -17.29 0.09 7.76
N LEU A 148 -17.28 -1.21 7.46
CA LEU A 148 -16.82 -1.76 6.18
C LEU A 148 -17.66 -1.31 4.99
N VAL A 149 -18.91 -0.88 5.23
CA VAL A 149 -19.78 -0.35 4.17
C VAL A 149 -19.49 1.11 3.86
N ASN A 150 -18.85 1.83 4.79
CA ASN A 150 -18.63 3.27 4.71
C ASN A 150 -17.38 3.59 3.89
N THR A 151 -17.47 4.65 3.08
CA THR A 151 -16.30 5.26 2.45
C THR A 151 -15.95 6.52 3.24
N TYR A 152 -14.73 6.56 3.77
CA TYR A 152 -14.18 7.73 4.44
C TYR A 152 -13.44 8.59 3.43
N HIS A 153 -13.65 9.90 3.53
CA HIS A 153 -12.99 10.89 2.70
C HIS A 153 -12.28 11.93 3.56
N TRP A 154 -10.99 12.17 3.28
CA TRP A 154 -10.23 13.26 3.90
C TRP A 154 -9.12 13.74 2.98
N LYS A 155 -8.62 14.94 3.29
CA LYS A 155 -7.51 15.58 2.61
C LYS A 155 -6.32 15.73 3.53
N VAL A 156 -5.13 15.45 3.02
CA VAL A 156 -3.86 15.67 3.70
C VAL A 156 -3.06 16.69 2.89
N ARG A 157 -2.57 17.75 3.54
CA ARG A 157 -1.63 18.70 2.96
C ARG A 157 -0.24 18.22 3.26
N THR A 158 0.53 17.86 2.24
CA THR A 158 1.82 17.16 2.39
C THR A 158 3.01 18.07 2.15
N GLY A 159 2.78 19.38 1.96
CA GLY A 159 3.84 20.38 1.81
C GLY A 159 4.75 20.08 0.63
N LYS A 160 6.04 19.86 0.87
CA LYS A 160 7.02 19.52 -0.17
C LYS A 160 7.05 18.03 -0.52
N ILE A 161 6.48 17.17 0.32
CA ILE A 161 6.47 15.73 0.08
C ILE A 161 5.43 15.45 -1.01
N GLU A 162 5.90 14.99 -2.17
CA GLU A 162 5.06 14.63 -3.31
C GLU A 162 4.43 13.24 -3.07
N PRO A 163 3.10 13.12 -2.96
CA PRO A 163 2.44 11.86 -2.65
C PRO A 163 2.18 11.05 -3.94
N ASP A 164 3.25 10.58 -4.58
CA ASP A 164 3.16 9.93 -5.90
C ASP A 164 2.32 8.65 -5.88
N VAL A 165 2.61 7.76 -4.92
CA VAL A 165 1.94 6.47 -4.82
C VAL A 165 1.48 6.21 -3.39
N LEU A 166 0.18 5.98 -3.22
CA LEU A 166 -0.44 5.59 -1.95
C LEU A 166 -0.61 4.07 -1.87
N MET A 167 -0.26 3.44 -0.76
CA MET A 167 -0.66 2.06 -0.44
C MET A 167 -1.51 2.06 0.82
N LEU A 168 -2.80 1.80 0.69
CA LEU A 168 -3.77 1.96 1.77
C LEU A 168 -5.01 1.10 1.53
N GLY A 169 -5.44 0.37 2.58
CA GLY A 169 -6.76 -0.26 2.75
C GLY A 169 -7.57 -0.59 1.48
N ASP A 170 -8.89 -0.42 1.53
CA ASP A 170 -9.74 -0.48 0.33
C ASP A 170 -9.85 0.93 -0.27
N THR A 171 -8.75 1.45 -0.81
CA THR A 171 -8.73 2.76 -1.48
C THR A 171 -9.58 2.70 -2.75
N GLN A 172 -10.53 3.63 -2.85
CA GLN A 172 -11.45 3.76 -3.97
C GLN A 172 -11.00 4.83 -4.96
N LYS A 173 -10.45 5.93 -4.43
CA LYS A 173 -10.03 7.09 -5.22
C LYS A 173 -8.99 7.90 -4.46
N THR A 174 -8.11 8.54 -5.21
CA THR A 174 -7.19 9.57 -4.73
C THR A 174 -7.22 10.75 -5.68
N ILE A 175 -6.98 11.96 -5.18
CA ILE A 175 -6.68 13.14 -6.00
C ILE A 175 -5.42 13.78 -5.43
N VAL A 176 -4.42 13.99 -6.29
CA VAL A 176 -3.22 14.74 -5.92
C VAL A 176 -3.29 16.12 -6.53
N GLY A 177 -3.28 17.14 -5.68
CA GLY A 177 -3.31 18.54 -6.08
C GLY A 177 -2.04 19.29 -5.71
N GLY A 178 -1.84 20.43 -6.35
CA GLY A 178 -0.74 21.36 -6.03
C GLY A 178 0.56 21.07 -6.78
N ASN A 179 1.67 21.57 -6.23
CA ASN A 179 3.03 21.38 -6.77
C ASN A 179 4.10 21.76 -5.75
N ALA A 180 5.38 21.64 -6.12
CA ALA A 180 6.49 22.00 -5.24
C ALA A 180 6.51 23.47 -4.78
N ASN A 181 5.85 24.40 -5.48
CA ASN A 181 5.85 25.83 -5.15
C ASN A 181 4.69 26.23 -4.23
N VAL A 182 3.52 25.61 -4.37
CA VAL A 182 2.30 25.94 -3.59
C VAL A 182 1.91 24.88 -2.56
N GLY A 183 2.49 23.69 -2.68
CA GLY A 183 2.37 22.59 -1.73
C GLY A 183 1.53 21.50 -2.34
N TRP A 184 1.91 20.27 -2.03
CA TRP A 184 1.16 19.09 -2.46
C TRP A 184 0.01 18.79 -1.49
N THR A 185 -1.04 18.20 -2.03
CA THR A 185 -2.18 17.69 -1.26
C THR A 185 -2.55 16.31 -1.79
N LEU A 186 -3.04 15.45 -0.90
CA LEU A 186 -3.56 14.13 -1.19
C LEU A 186 -4.97 14.01 -0.60
N GLU A 187 -5.97 13.97 -1.47
CA GLU A 187 -7.36 13.64 -1.11
C GLU A 187 -7.58 12.14 -1.30
N ILE A 188 -8.27 11.50 -0.35
CA ILE A 188 -8.36 10.05 -0.25
C ILE A 188 -9.81 9.66 0.01
N TRP A 189 -10.33 8.72 -0.79
CA TRP A 189 -11.57 8.00 -0.50
C TRP A 189 -11.23 6.54 -0.29
N ALA A 190 -11.46 6.02 0.90
CA ALA A 190 -11.15 4.63 1.21
C ALA A 190 -12.12 4.01 2.21
N LYS A 191 -12.35 2.70 2.06
CA LYS A 191 -13.10 1.91 3.04
C LYS A 191 -12.14 1.23 4.02
N PRO A 192 -12.53 1.06 5.29
CA PRO A 192 -11.82 0.20 6.21
C PRO A 192 -11.80 -1.24 5.69
N ALA A 193 -10.79 -2.00 6.10
CA ALA A 193 -10.70 -3.40 5.76
C ALA A 193 -10.33 -4.24 6.98
N ILE A 194 -10.72 -5.52 6.94
CA ILE A 194 -10.29 -6.51 7.94
C ILE A 194 -8.81 -6.80 7.68
N LYS A 195 -7.97 -6.55 8.70
CA LYS A 195 -6.56 -6.93 8.70
C LYS A 195 -6.35 -8.07 9.67
N ALA A 196 -6.20 -9.29 9.16
CA ALA A 196 -5.85 -10.44 9.98
C ALA A 196 -4.43 -10.30 10.50
N TYR A 197 -4.25 -10.34 11.82
CA TYR A 197 -2.98 -10.09 12.51
C TYR A 197 -2.40 -11.37 13.11
N LEU A 198 -1.09 -11.54 13.00
CA LEU A 198 -0.29 -12.58 13.65
C LEU A 198 1.13 -12.01 13.80
N ASP A 199 1.65 -12.02 15.02
CA ASP A 199 3.01 -11.56 15.27
C ASP A 199 4.04 -12.37 14.47
N GLY A 200 5.06 -11.69 13.92
CA GLY A 200 6.08 -12.30 13.06
C GLY A 200 5.68 -12.57 11.60
N CYS A 201 4.42 -12.34 11.20
CA CYS A 201 3.93 -12.59 9.84
C CYS A 201 4.32 -11.46 8.86
N PHE A 202 5.51 -11.55 8.29
CA PHE A 202 6.10 -10.54 7.38
C PHE A 202 6.38 -11.06 5.97
N SER A 203 6.41 -12.38 5.77
CA SER A 203 6.72 -13.02 4.48
C SER A 203 6.02 -14.37 4.35
N ALA A 204 6.05 -14.97 3.15
CA ALA A 204 5.58 -16.35 2.95
C ALA A 204 6.29 -17.36 3.87
N THR A 205 7.56 -17.11 4.18
CA THR A 205 8.37 -17.97 5.05
C THR A 205 7.93 -17.88 6.50
N THR A 206 7.65 -16.67 6.98
CA THR A 206 7.23 -16.44 8.37
C THR A 206 5.72 -16.47 8.56
N CYS A 207 4.96 -16.61 7.47
CA CYS A 207 3.51 -16.67 7.45
C CYS A 207 3.02 -17.76 6.46
N PRO A 208 3.19 -19.04 6.81
CA PRO A 208 2.83 -20.16 5.93
C PRO A 208 1.32 -20.28 5.72
N ASP A 209 0.91 -21.12 4.77
CA ASP A 209 -0.48 -21.45 4.45
C ASP A 209 -1.26 -22.13 5.60
N THR A 210 -0.61 -22.47 6.70
CA THR A 210 -1.24 -22.99 7.92
C THR A 210 -1.42 -21.94 9.01
N SER A 211 -1.01 -20.70 8.77
CA SER A 211 -1.04 -19.63 9.77
C SER A 211 -2.47 -19.20 10.10
N VAL A 212 -2.75 -19.08 11.41
CA VAL A 212 -4.02 -18.61 11.94
C VAL A 212 -3.79 -17.29 12.66
N ALA A 213 -4.57 -16.29 12.33
CA ALA A 213 -4.50 -14.98 12.95
C ALA A 213 -4.88 -15.04 14.44
N THR A 214 -4.23 -14.20 15.25
CA THR A 214 -4.57 -13.99 16.66
C THR A 214 -5.69 -12.95 16.83
N SER A 215 -5.84 -12.04 15.87
CA SER A 215 -6.92 -11.07 15.82
C SER A 215 -7.22 -10.64 14.39
N ALA A 216 -8.37 -10.00 14.17
CA ALA A 216 -8.77 -9.49 12.87
C ALA A 216 -9.43 -8.10 13.00
N PRO A 217 -8.68 -7.08 13.44
CA PRO A 217 -9.20 -5.72 13.55
C PRO A 217 -9.66 -5.17 12.20
N VAL A 218 -10.64 -4.28 12.24
CA VAL A 218 -10.97 -3.41 11.12
C VAL A 218 -10.12 -2.16 11.23
N SER A 219 -9.41 -1.81 10.16
CA SER A 219 -8.53 -0.65 10.15
C SER A 219 -8.46 -0.02 8.77
N LEU A 220 -8.00 1.23 8.74
CA LEU A 220 -7.68 1.95 7.52
C LEU A 220 -6.32 2.61 7.71
N ALA A 221 -5.26 1.87 7.39
CA ALA A 221 -3.88 2.31 7.62
C ALA A 221 -2.95 1.86 6.48
N GLY A 222 -1.99 2.72 6.17
CA GLY A 222 -1.05 2.56 5.08
C GLY A 222 -0.08 3.72 4.98
N TYR A 223 0.46 3.95 3.79
CA TYR A 223 1.46 4.99 3.59
C TYR A 223 1.51 5.47 2.15
N ALA A 224 2.00 6.68 1.94
CA ALA A 224 2.36 7.19 0.62
C ALA A 224 3.87 7.42 0.49
N LYS A 225 4.40 7.35 -0.73
CA LYS A 225 5.79 7.71 -1.03
C LYS A 225 5.90 8.58 -2.26
N MET A 226 6.91 9.43 -2.23
CA MET A 226 7.47 10.08 -3.40
C MET A 226 8.33 9.08 -4.17
N LEU A 227 8.27 9.12 -5.50
CA LEU A 227 9.14 8.38 -6.38
C LEU A 227 10.42 9.18 -6.62
N VAL A 228 11.55 8.48 -6.54
CA VAL A 228 12.86 9.06 -6.86
C VAL A 228 13.05 9.05 -8.37
N VAL A 229 13.76 10.05 -8.91
CA VAL A 229 14.06 10.11 -10.35
C VAL A 229 15.52 9.75 -10.58
N ASN A 230 15.73 8.74 -11.43
CA ASN A 230 17.05 8.31 -11.91
C ASN A 230 18.06 7.96 -10.80
N GLN A 231 17.56 7.43 -9.68
CA GLN A 231 18.41 6.90 -8.61
C GLN A 231 18.00 5.46 -8.28
N SER A 232 18.89 4.69 -7.67
CA SER A 232 18.56 3.33 -7.25
C SER A 232 19.07 3.09 -5.83
N GLY A 233 18.26 2.39 -5.05
CA GLY A 233 18.57 2.03 -3.68
C GLY A 233 17.67 0.89 -3.22
N PRO A 234 18.04 0.19 -2.14
CA PRO A 234 17.24 -0.93 -1.62
C PRO A 234 15.86 -0.49 -1.12
N THR A 235 15.74 0.74 -0.60
CA THR A 235 14.49 1.31 -0.05
C THR A 235 13.80 2.30 -0.98
N MET A 236 14.43 2.64 -2.11
CA MET A 236 13.95 3.63 -3.07
C MET A 236 13.10 2.96 -4.14
N SER A 237 11.94 3.57 -4.40
CA SER A 237 11.12 3.31 -5.58
C SER A 237 11.40 4.41 -6.59
N SER A 238 11.85 4.04 -7.79
CA SER A 238 12.46 4.99 -8.73
C SER A 238 11.89 4.87 -10.13
N VAL A 239 11.84 5.99 -10.81
CA VAL A 239 11.43 6.14 -12.20
C VAL A 239 12.57 6.76 -13.03
N SER A 240 12.54 6.53 -14.33
CA SER A 240 13.59 7.02 -15.23
C SER A 240 13.54 8.54 -15.48
N SER A 241 12.39 9.19 -15.24
CA SER A 241 12.19 10.61 -15.54
C SER A 241 11.15 11.28 -14.65
N GLU A 242 11.26 12.61 -14.54
CA GLU A 242 10.24 13.48 -13.94
C GLU A 242 8.88 13.35 -14.62
N SER A 243 8.86 13.16 -15.94
CA SER A 243 7.61 12.96 -16.69
C SER A 243 6.89 11.68 -16.28
N LEU A 244 7.62 10.58 -16.06
CA LEU A 244 7.04 9.32 -15.59
C LEU A 244 6.56 9.45 -14.13
N ARG A 245 7.32 10.14 -13.27
CA ARG A 245 6.87 10.45 -11.91
C ARG A 245 5.53 11.19 -11.93
N ALA A 246 5.48 12.29 -12.67
CA ALA A 246 4.28 13.11 -12.82
C ALA A 246 3.10 12.32 -13.40
N ALA A 247 3.36 11.39 -14.32
CA ALA A 247 2.33 10.55 -14.92
C ALA A 247 1.77 9.48 -13.94
N LEU A 248 2.59 9.01 -13.00
CA LEU A 248 2.20 8.07 -11.95
C LEU A 248 1.61 8.74 -10.71
N ARG A 249 1.67 10.07 -10.61
CA ARG A 249 1.21 10.81 -9.44
C ARG A 249 -0.26 10.54 -9.15
N GLY A 250 -0.55 10.15 -7.92
CA GLY A 250 -1.89 9.75 -7.48
C GLY A 250 -2.22 8.29 -7.76
N ALA A 251 -1.28 7.48 -8.28
CA ALA A 251 -1.44 6.04 -8.32
C ALA A 251 -1.68 5.51 -6.90
N PHE A 252 -2.42 4.41 -6.79
CA PHE A 252 -2.61 3.77 -5.49
C PHE A 252 -2.63 2.25 -5.58
N ILE A 253 -2.26 1.62 -4.47
CA ILE A 253 -2.32 0.19 -4.24
C ILE A 253 -3.28 -0.03 -3.07
N SER A 254 -4.35 -0.73 -3.37
CA SER A 254 -5.37 -1.08 -2.39
C SER A 254 -5.18 -2.52 -1.97
N THR A 255 -4.99 -2.76 -0.67
CA THR A 255 -4.89 -4.09 -0.08
C THR A 255 -5.27 -4.07 1.39
N ASN A 256 -5.71 -5.22 1.90
CA ASN A 256 -5.91 -5.49 3.32
C ASN A 256 -4.83 -6.41 3.92
N GLY A 257 -3.65 -6.45 3.29
CA GLY A 257 -2.46 -7.09 3.85
C GLY A 257 -2.10 -6.49 5.22
N MET A 258 -1.70 -7.33 6.17
CA MET A 258 -1.18 -6.88 7.45
C MET A 258 0.20 -6.25 7.27
N SER A 259 1.10 -7.02 6.67
CA SER A 259 2.43 -6.58 6.28
C SER A 259 2.38 -6.24 4.80
N GLN A 260 2.57 -4.96 4.52
CA GLN A 260 2.39 -4.43 3.18
C GLN A 260 3.58 -3.56 2.79
N SER A 261 4.12 -3.81 1.60
CA SER A 261 5.12 -2.93 0.99
C SER A 261 4.99 -2.96 -0.52
N TRP A 262 5.66 -2.02 -1.20
CA TRP A 262 5.72 -2.04 -2.65
C TRP A 262 7.02 -1.44 -3.15
N LYS A 263 7.42 -1.87 -4.35
CA LYS A 263 8.50 -1.27 -5.13
C LYS A 263 8.03 -1.04 -6.54
N PHE A 264 8.38 0.11 -7.10
CA PHE A 264 8.28 0.36 -8.54
C PHE A 264 9.69 0.32 -9.13
N SER A 265 9.89 -0.53 -10.13
CA SER A 265 11.17 -0.68 -10.82
C SER A 265 10.95 -1.28 -12.19
N ALA A 266 11.65 -0.76 -13.21
CA ALA A 266 11.53 -1.23 -14.59
C ALA A 266 10.06 -1.40 -15.03
N ASP A 267 9.27 -0.35 -14.81
CA ASP A 267 7.84 -0.28 -15.14
C ASP A 267 6.94 -1.32 -14.46
N THR A 268 7.43 -1.99 -13.42
CA THR A 268 6.71 -3.06 -12.73
C THR A 268 6.45 -2.68 -11.28
N PHE A 269 5.21 -2.84 -10.85
CA PHE A 269 4.84 -2.83 -9.43
C PHE A 269 5.09 -4.20 -8.83
N PHE A 270 5.98 -4.26 -7.85
CA PHE A 270 6.19 -5.42 -7.00
C PHE A 270 5.48 -5.15 -5.68
N VAL A 271 4.33 -5.77 -5.46
CA VAL A 271 3.52 -5.57 -4.26
C VAL A 271 3.78 -6.71 -3.29
N THR A 272 4.25 -6.40 -2.08
CA THR A 272 4.27 -7.35 -0.97
C THR A 272 3.01 -7.14 -0.15
N ALA A 273 2.20 -8.18 -0.02
CA ALA A 273 0.99 -8.15 0.81
C ALA A 273 0.88 -9.50 1.52
N VAL A 274 1.09 -9.50 2.83
CA VAL A 274 1.19 -10.70 3.65
C VAL A 274 0.24 -10.59 4.83
N SER A 275 -0.56 -11.63 5.03
CA SER A 275 -1.42 -11.83 6.19
C SER A 275 -1.54 -13.34 6.46
N PRO A 276 -1.98 -13.74 7.66
CA PRO A 276 -2.25 -15.14 7.98
C PRO A 276 -3.28 -15.74 7.03
N HIS A 277 -3.14 -17.04 6.76
CA HIS A 277 -4.02 -17.74 5.84
C HIS A 277 -5.45 -17.85 6.36
N PHE A 278 -5.60 -17.97 7.68
CA PHE A 278 -6.88 -18.14 8.35
C PHE A 278 -7.16 -17.03 9.36
N LEU A 279 -8.45 -16.70 9.50
CA LEU A 279 -8.98 -15.82 10.54
C LEU A 279 -8.96 -16.52 11.92
N PRO A 280 -9.06 -15.76 13.03
CA PRO A 280 -9.21 -16.35 14.35
C PRO A 280 -10.41 -17.32 14.39
N PRO A 281 -10.33 -18.43 15.14
CA PRO A 281 -11.44 -19.37 15.25
C PRO A 281 -12.72 -18.69 15.74
N ASP A 282 -13.85 -19.05 15.14
CA ASP A 282 -15.17 -18.66 15.63
C ASP A 282 -15.53 -19.39 16.94
N THR A 283 -16.72 -19.14 17.47
CA THR A 283 -17.23 -19.79 18.69
C THR A 283 -17.40 -21.31 18.55
N THR A 284 -17.37 -21.84 17.31
CA THR A 284 -17.42 -23.28 17.02
C THR A 284 -16.04 -23.91 16.87
N GLY A 285 -14.97 -23.10 16.98
CA GLY A 285 -13.59 -23.52 16.81
C GLY A 285 -13.15 -23.65 15.35
N LYS A 286 -13.94 -23.14 14.39
CA LYS A 286 -13.60 -23.15 12.96
C LYS A 286 -12.96 -21.83 12.55
N SER A 287 -11.91 -21.91 11.75
CA SER A 287 -11.30 -20.74 11.13
C SER A 287 -11.65 -20.67 9.65
N GLU A 288 -12.13 -19.52 9.20
CA GLU A 288 -12.35 -19.20 7.79
C GLU A 288 -11.05 -18.72 7.14
N LEU A 289 -10.99 -18.79 5.81
CA LEU A 289 -9.89 -18.17 5.05
C LEU A 289 -9.91 -16.66 5.25
N THR A 290 -8.72 -16.08 5.40
CA THR A 290 -8.59 -14.62 5.42
C THR A 290 -8.90 -14.07 4.03
N PRO A 291 -9.99 -13.31 3.84
CA PRO A 291 -10.26 -12.67 2.56
C PRO A 291 -9.15 -11.66 2.25
N GLY A 292 -8.72 -11.64 1.01
CA GLY A 292 -7.62 -10.79 0.56
C GLY A 292 -7.94 -10.15 -0.77
N TYR A 293 -7.33 -8.99 -1.03
CA TYR A 293 -7.30 -8.39 -2.35
C TYR A 293 -6.02 -7.56 -2.51
N VAL A 294 -5.61 -7.40 -3.76
CA VAL A 294 -4.60 -6.43 -4.17
C VAL A 294 -5.09 -5.82 -5.47
N LYS A 295 -5.31 -4.50 -5.46
CA LYS A 295 -5.72 -3.73 -6.64
C LYS A 295 -4.74 -2.58 -6.83
N VAL A 296 -4.41 -2.27 -8.08
CA VAL A 296 -3.51 -1.16 -8.42
C VAL A 296 -4.23 -0.22 -9.36
N PHE A 297 -4.39 1.03 -8.94
CA PHE A 297 -4.88 2.11 -9.78
C PHE A 297 -3.72 2.82 -10.48
N LEU A 298 -3.90 3.04 -11.77
CA LEU A 298 -2.94 3.71 -12.64
C LEU A 298 -3.61 4.94 -13.27
N PRO A 299 -3.07 6.15 -13.06
CA PRO A 299 -3.63 7.37 -13.62
C PRO A 299 -3.63 7.36 -15.16
N GLU A 300 -4.60 8.06 -15.74
CA GLU A 300 -4.71 8.23 -17.19
C GLU A 300 -3.43 8.78 -17.86
N PRO A 301 -2.70 9.76 -17.28
CA PRO A 301 -1.43 10.19 -17.84
C PRO A 301 -0.39 9.08 -17.98
N TYR A 302 -0.31 8.14 -17.03
CA TYR A 302 0.58 6.97 -17.15
C TYR A 302 0.19 6.10 -18.36
N ILE A 303 -1.10 5.86 -18.55
CA ILE A 303 -1.60 5.01 -19.65
C ILE A 303 -1.44 5.70 -21.02
N THR A 304 -1.75 6.98 -21.11
CA THR A 304 -1.82 7.69 -22.39
C THR A 304 -0.46 8.26 -22.82
N LEU A 305 0.28 8.87 -21.90
CA LEU A 305 1.54 9.54 -22.21
C LEU A 305 2.74 8.59 -22.15
N ASP A 306 2.80 7.76 -21.11
CA ASP A 306 3.97 6.91 -20.87
C ASP A 306 3.83 5.51 -21.50
N ARG A 307 2.68 4.86 -21.36
CA ARG A 307 2.41 3.58 -22.05
C ARG A 307 2.01 3.75 -23.52
N GLY A 308 1.57 4.96 -23.91
CA GLY A 308 1.31 5.34 -25.30
C GLY A 308 -0.03 4.86 -25.87
N TYR A 309 -1.01 4.54 -25.02
CA TYR A 309 -2.36 4.18 -25.49
C TYR A 309 -3.17 5.42 -25.85
N LYS A 310 -4.03 5.32 -26.86
CA LYS A 310 -4.90 6.44 -27.27
C LYS A 310 -6.08 6.65 -26.33
N ASP A 311 -6.55 5.58 -25.70
CA ASP A 311 -7.65 5.60 -24.72
C ASP A 311 -7.48 4.45 -23.73
N LEU A 312 -8.03 4.64 -22.53
CA LEU A 312 -8.02 3.67 -21.45
C LEU A 312 -8.69 2.35 -21.79
N SER A 313 -9.71 2.34 -22.68
CA SER A 313 -10.40 1.11 -23.10
C SER A 313 -9.50 0.13 -23.85
N MET A 314 -8.36 0.61 -24.38
CA MET A 314 -7.39 -0.24 -25.07
C MET A 314 -6.56 -1.11 -24.11
N VAL A 315 -6.56 -0.80 -22.81
CA VAL A 315 -5.89 -1.61 -21.81
C VAL A 315 -6.84 -2.70 -21.33
N THR A 316 -6.80 -3.83 -22.00
CA THR A 316 -7.53 -5.05 -21.62
C THR A 316 -6.67 -5.94 -20.70
N PRO A 317 -7.23 -6.98 -20.06
CA PRO A 317 -6.45 -7.92 -19.24
C PRO A 317 -5.20 -8.49 -19.94
N GLU A 318 -5.23 -8.70 -21.25
CA GLU A 318 -4.10 -9.21 -22.04
C GLU A 318 -2.95 -8.20 -22.17
N ARG A 319 -3.21 -6.92 -21.88
CA ARG A 319 -2.21 -5.85 -21.80
C ARG A 319 -1.59 -5.72 -20.42
N VAL A 320 -2.00 -6.55 -19.47
CA VAL A 320 -1.43 -6.59 -18.12
C VAL A 320 -0.60 -7.86 -17.98
N LYS A 321 0.71 -7.69 -17.82
CA LYS A 321 1.58 -8.77 -17.36
C LYS A 321 1.42 -8.87 -15.85
N LEU A 322 0.82 -9.96 -15.39
CA LEU A 322 0.58 -10.23 -13.98
C LEU A 322 1.21 -11.57 -13.59
N SER A 323 1.93 -11.58 -12.47
CA SER A 323 2.29 -12.80 -11.74
C SER A 323 1.77 -12.69 -10.31
N VAL A 324 1.27 -13.80 -9.76
CA VAL A 324 0.84 -13.90 -8.36
C VAL A 324 1.42 -15.17 -7.79
N SER A 325 2.13 -15.07 -6.67
CA SER A 325 2.72 -16.20 -5.99
C SER A 325 1.64 -17.17 -5.51
N GLY A 326 1.81 -18.46 -5.78
CA GLY A 326 0.93 -19.51 -5.29
C GLY A 326 -0.43 -19.64 -6.00
N ALA A 327 -0.74 -18.79 -6.99
CA ALA A 327 -2.02 -18.82 -7.70
C ALA A 327 -1.89 -18.51 -9.19
N ASN A 328 -2.79 -19.08 -10.00
CA ASN A 328 -3.01 -18.63 -11.38
C ASN A 328 -4.08 -17.54 -11.35
N ALA A 329 -3.69 -16.31 -11.01
CA ALA A 329 -4.60 -15.19 -11.02
C ALA A 329 -4.63 -14.52 -12.40
N THR A 330 -5.77 -13.97 -12.79
CA THR A 330 -5.93 -13.20 -14.03
C THR A 330 -6.34 -11.79 -13.64
N ALA A 331 -5.65 -10.80 -14.21
CA ALA A 331 -5.99 -9.41 -13.98
C ALA A 331 -7.41 -9.12 -14.48
N LYS A 332 -8.17 -8.33 -13.72
CA LYS A 332 -9.38 -7.67 -14.20
C LYS A 332 -9.08 -6.18 -14.31
N VAL A 333 -9.28 -5.62 -15.49
CA VAL A 333 -9.05 -4.20 -15.74
C VAL A 333 -10.39 -3.49 -15.82
N THR A 334 -10.57 -2.47 -15.00
CA THR A 334 -11.78 -1.63 -14.98
C THR A 334 -11.38 -0.18 -15.23
N LYS A 335 -12.04 0.48 -16.20
CA LYS A 335 -11.92 1.93 -16.36
C LYS A 335 -12.68 2.60 -15.21
N VAL A 336 -12.01 3.53 -14.54
CA VAL A 336 -12.59 4.35 -13.47
C VAL A 336 -12.29 5.82 -13.78
N ASP A 337 -12.90 6.72 -13.01
CA ASP A 337 -12.61 8.15 -13.14
C ASP A 337 -11.11 8.42 -12.99
N GLY A 338 -10.51 9.12 -13.96
CA GLY A 338 -9.10 9.49 -13.97
C GLY A 338 -8.09 8.37 -14.27
N GLY A 339 -8.49 7.14 -14.61
CA GLY A 339 -7.52 6.08 -14.92
C GLY A 339 -8.11 4.66 -15.03
N ILE A 340 -7.25 3.67 -14.77
CA ILE A 340 -7.67 2.25 -14.73
C ILE A 340 -7.37 1.64 -13.37
N LEU A 341 -8.25 0.76 -12.91
CA LEU A 341 -8.06 -0.09 -11.76
C LEU A 341 -7.78 -1.52 -12.23
N VAL A 342 -6.62 -2.06 -11.86
CA VAL A 342 -6.22 -3.44 -12.12
C VAL A 342 -6.40 -4.25 -10.84
N ASP A 343 -7.42 -5.09 -10.80
CA ASP A 343 -7.58 -6.12 -9.76
C ASP A 343 -6.71 -7.32 -10.13
N THR A 344 -5.81 -7.71 -9.22
CA THR A 344 -4.87 -8.82 -9.44
C THR A 344 -5.53 -10.19 -9.31
N GLY A 345 -6.79 -10.29 -8.88
CA GLY A 345 -7.49 -11.56 -8.70
C GLY A 345 -7.06 -12.32 -7.44
N VAL A 346 -6.38 -11.65 -6.50
CA VAL A 346 -6.16 -12.17 -5.14
C VAL A 346 -7.50 -12.20 -4.42
N GLU A 347 -7.89 -13.37 -3.90
CA GLU A 347 -9.14 -13.55 -3.13
C GLU A 347 -8.90 -13.90 -1.66
N HIS A 348 -7.73 -14.45 -1.33
CA HIS A 348 -7.32 -14.80 0.03
C HIS A 348 -5.82 -14.61 0.23
N PHE A 349 -5.37 -14.42 1.47
CA PHE A 349 -3.95 -14.26 1.75
C PHE A 349 -3.23 -15.59 1.97
N SER A 350 -2.07 -15.72 1.34
CA SER A 350 -1.00 -16.69 1.64
C SER A 350 0.32 -16.16 1.08
N ALA A 351 0.60 -14.87 1.34
CA ALA A 351 1.65 -14.07 0.70
C ALA A 351 1.60 -14.08 -0.85
N PRO A 352 0.48 -13.62 -1.45
CA PRO A 352 0.27 -13.62 -2.91
C PRO A 352 1.29 -12.78 -3.69
N ASN A 353 1.88 -11.77 -3.07
CA ASN A 353 2.91 -10.88 -3.61
C ASN A 353 2.84 -10.62 -5.14
N PRO A 354 1.80 -9.91 -5.64
CA PRO A 354 1.64 -9.69 -7.07
C PRO A 354 2.77 -8.86 -7.69
N GLU A 355 3.17 -9.22 -8.91
CA GLU A 355 3.99 -8.39 -9.79
C GLU A 355 3.17 -7.99 -11.01
N MET A 356 3.01 -6.68 -11.24
CA MET A 356 2.12 -6.16 -12.28
C MET A 356 2.80 -5.09 -13.13
N MET A 357 2.67 -5.22 -14.44
CA MET A 357 3.09 -4.24 -15.44
C MET A 357 2.02 -4.11 -16.52
N VAL A 358 1.69 -2.87 -16.89
CA VAL A 358 0.95 -2.58 -18.13
C VAL A 358 1.94 -2.50 -19.29
N LEU A 359 1.75 -3.36 -20.29
CA LEU A 359 2.58 -3.38 -21.50
C LEU A 359 2.44 -2.08 -22.27
N LYS A 360 3.48 -1.64 -22.98
CA LYS A 360 3.37 -0.46 -23.85
C LYS A 360 2.49 -0.77 -25.04
N ALA A 361 1.83 0.25 -25.61
CA ALA A 361 0.99 0.10 -26.79
C ALA A 361 1.76 -0.50 -27.98
N THR A 362 3.05 -0.17 -28.11
CA THR A 362 3.97 -0.67 -29.13
C THR A 362 4.30 -2.15 -28.98
N ASP A 363 4.09 -2.74 -27.81
CA ASP A 363 4.40 -4.16 -27.55
C ASP A 363 3.33 -5.10 -28.14
N ALA A 364 2.51 -4.58 -29.08
CA ALA A 364 1.39 -5.25 -29.74
C ALA A 364 1.75 -6.60 -30.41
N ALA A 365 3.01 -6.84 -30.77
CA ALA A 365 3.46 -8.09 -31.37
C ALA A 365 3.30 -9.32 -30.45
N ALA A 366 3.17 -9.13 -29.12
CA ALA A 366 2.93 -10.22 -28.17
C ALA A 366 1.44 -10.59 -28.02
N VAL A 367 0.52 -9.72 -28.45
CA VAL A 367 -0.94 -9.89 -28.19
C VAL A 367 -1.67 -10.43 -29.43
N THR A 368 -1.20 -10.14 -30.64
CA THR A 368 -1.80 -10.63 -31.89
C THR A 368 -1.50 -12.09 -32.23
N ALA A 369 -0.51 -12.73 -31.59
CA ALA A 369 -0.29 -14.18 -31.76
C ALA A 369 -1.41 -15.05 -31.14
N VAL A 370 -2.32 -14.47 -30.36
CA VAL A 370 -3.43 -15.17 -29.69
C VAL A 370 -4.79 -14.90 -30.37
N VAL A 371 -4.92 -13.90 -31.25
CA VAL A 371 -6.26 -13.35 -31.62
C VAL A 371 -6.65 -13.50 -33.10
N THR A 372 -5.81 -13.97 -34.01
CA THR A 372 -6.24 -14.18 -35.42
C THR A 372 -6.02 -15.60 -35.93
N THR A 373 -6.98 -16.46 -35.65
CA THR A 373 -7.58 -17.33 -36.68
C THR A 373 -9.01 -17.64 -36.25
N PRO A 374 -10.03 -17.25 -37.03
CA PRO A 374 -11.42 -17.57 -36.72
C PRO A 374 -11.67 -19.02 -37.12
N THR A 375 -11.96 -19.88 -36.15
CA THR A 375 -12.65 -21.14 -36.43
C THR A 375 -13.79 -21.29 -35.44
N VAL A 376 -14.97 -21.43 -36.03
CA VAL A 376 -16.31 -21.51 -35.45
C VAL A 376 -16.40 -22.30 -34.12
N ALA A 377 -17.05 -21.66 -33.16
CA ALA A 377 -17.64 -22.11 -31.90
C ALA A 377 -17.51 -23.59 -31.46
N SER A 378 -16.89 -23.80 -30.28
CA SER A 378 -17.27 -24.79 -29.25
C SER A 378 -16.43 -24.62 -27.96
N PRO A 379 -16.90 -25.11 -26.79
CA PRO A 379 -16.69 -24.47 -25.48
C PRO A 379 -15.28 -24.62 -24.89
N VAL A 380 -14.95 -23.68 -24.00
CA VAL A 380 -13.69 -23.53 -23.24
C VAL A 380 -13.26 -24.86 -22.60
N VAL A 381 -12.09 -25.38 -23.02
CA VAL A 381 -11.38 -26.47 -22.33
C VAL A 381 -10.05 -25.91 -21.79
N PRO A 382 -9.74 -26.12 -20.50
CA PRO A 382 -8.50 -25.62 -19.89
C PRO A 382 -7.27 -26.11 -20.65
N VAL A 383 -6.23 -25.27 -20.77
CA VAL A 383 -4.98 -25.63 -21.47
C VAL A 383 -4.27 -26.74 -20.70
N VAL A 384 -4.56 -27.98 -21.09
CA VAL A 384 -3.94 -29.21 -20.57
C VAL A 384 -2.54 -29.35 -21.19
N ALA A 385 -1.50 -29.51 -20.35
CA ALA A 385 -0.12 -29.67 -20.80
C ALA A 385 0.02 -30.83 -21.83
N ARG A 386 0.75 -30.62 -22.93
CA ARG A 386 0.86 -31.63 -23.99
C ARG A 386 1.96 -32.65 -23.74
N PHE A 387 1.72 -33.89 -24.17
CA PHE A 387 2.65 -35.00 -24.14
C PHE A 387 2.74 -35.60 -25.56
N LYS A 388 3.92 -35.56 -26.18
CA LYS A 388 4.08 -36.15 -27.53
C LYS A 388 3.83 -37.66 -27.48
N LYS A 389 3.12 -38.21 -28.47
CA LYS A 389 2.87 -39.67 -28.59
C LYS A 389 4.15 -40.47 -28.42
N GLY A 390 4.11 -41.49 -27.56
CA GLY A 390 5.25 -42.36 -27.26
C GLY A 390 6.38 -41.73 -26.42
N ALA A 391 6.29 -40.45 -26.07
CA ALA A 391 7.30 -39.80 -25.22
C ALA A 391 7.20 -40.26 -23.76
N SER A 392 8.29 -40.06 -23.02
CA SER A 392 8.32 -40.30 -21.58
C SER A 392 8.80 -39.06 -20.82
N LYS A 393 8.33 -38.88 -19.58
CA LYS A 393 8.78 -37.85 -18.64
C LYS A 393 9.03 -38.49 -17.29
N ALA A 394 10.05 -38.02 -16.58
CA ALA A 394 10.32 -38.45 -15.22
C ALA A 394 9.19 -37.99 -14.27
N LEU A 395 8.81 -38.82 -13.31
CA LEU A 395 7.76 -38.47 -12.35
C LEU A 395 8.16 -37.27 -11.47
N SER A 396 9.46 -37.11 -11.21
CA SER A 396 10.02 -35.97 -10.49
C SER A 396 9.83 -34.63 -11.18
N THR A 397 9.63 -34.60 -12.51
CA THR A 397 9.31 -33.37 -13.24
C THR A 397 7.83 -33.03 -13.23
N ILE A 398 6.98 -33.95 -12.76
CA ILE A 398 5.53 -33.75 -12.61
C ILE A 398 5.20 -33.23 -11.21
N ALA A 399 5.84 -33.82 -10.19
CA ALA A 399 5.79 -33.30 -8.83
C ALA A 399 7.02 -33.75 -8.04
N LYS A 400 7.56 -32.86 -7.21
CA LYS A 400 8.65 -33.17 -6.27
C LYS A 400 8.08 -33.82 -5.01
N THR A 401 8.74 -34.87 -4.52
CA THR A 401 8.41 -35.56 -3.26
C THR A 401 9.53 -35.32 -2.25
N LYS A 402 9.20 -35.09 -0.98
CA LYS A 402 10.21 -35.01 0.10
C LYS A 402 10.71 -36.42 0.43
N ALA A 403 11.97 -36.58 0.84
CA ALA A 403 12.57 -37.89 1.15
C ALA A 403 11.80 -38.70 2.23
N ALA A 404 11.14 -38.01 3.16
CA ALA A 404 10.32 -38.63 4.20
C ALA A 404 8.93 -39.12 3.73
N GLN A 405 8.48 -38.71 2.54
CA GLN A 405 7.19 -39.13 2.01
C GLN A 405 7.36 -40.48 1.28
N LYS A 406 6.39 -41.40 1.46
CA LYS A 406 6.29 -42.63 0.66
C LYS A 406 5.33 -42.37 -0.51
N PRO A 407 5.81 -42.00 -1.71
CA PRO A 407 4.94 -41.65 -2.82
C PRO A 407 4.39 -42.89 -3.52
N LYS A 408 3.12 -42.82 -3.92
CA LYS A 408 2.48 -43.79 -4.80
C LYS A 408 1.93 -43.08 -6.02
N TRP A 409 2.48 -43.41 -7.18
CA TRP A 409 2.06 -42.86 -8.46
C TRP A 409 1.05 -43.79 -9.14
N SER A 410 0.10 -43.18 -9.83
CA SER A 410 -0.85 -43.89 -10.69
C SER A 410 -1.08 -43.09 -11.96
N ALA A 411 -1.28 -43.79 -13.08
CA ALA A 411 -1.65 -43.17 -14.34
C ALA A 411 -2.91 -43.84 -14.91
N SER A 412 -3.73 -43.06 -15.60
CA SER A 412 -4.91 -43.53 -16.30
C SER A 412 -5.09 -42.82 -17.65
N GLY A 413 -5.83 -43.46 -18.55
CA GLY A 413 -6.06 -42.96 -19.90
C GLY A 413 -4.92 -43.26 -20.86
N ALA A 414 -4.52 -42.28 -21.68
CA ALA A 414 -3.53 -42.43 -22.75
C ALA A 414 -2.07 -42.45 -22.26
N CYS A 415 -1.79 -42.91 -21.03
CA CYS A 415 -0.44 -43.08 -20.52
C CYS A 415 -0.38 -44.15 -19.43
N LYS A 416 0.83 -44.63 -19.15
CA LYS A 416 1.11 -45.59 -18.09
C LYS A 416 2.35 -45.20 -17.30
N ILE A 417 2.43 -45.65 -16.05
CA ILE A 417 3.65 -45.56 -15.26
C ILE A 417 4.55 -46.74 -15.61
N SER A 418 5.82 -46.46 -15.88
CA SER A 418 6.87 -47.46 -16.13
C SER A 418 8.10 -47.07 -15.32
N GLY A 419 8.31 -47.74 -14.20
CA GLY A 419 9.36 -47.38 -13.25
C GLY A 419 9.18 -45.96 -12.73
N THR A 420 10.23 -45.13 -12.89
CA THR A 420 10.26 -43.73 -12.44
C THR A 420 9.74 -42.72 -13.47
N LYS A 421 9.13 -43.21 -14.56
CA LYS A 421 8.64 -42.38 -15.68
C LYS A 421 7.16 -42.61 -15.92
N VAL A 422 6.49 -41.58 -16.41
CA VAL A 422 5.22 -41.74 -17.14
C VAL A 422 5.54 -41.81 -18.63
N VAL A 423 4.89 -42.74 -19.32
CA VAL A 423 5.05 -42.98 -20.76
C VAL A 423 3.70 -42.74 -21.43
N ALA A 424 3.67 -41.81 -22.38
CA ALA A 424 2.51 -41.55 -23.22
C ALA A 424 2.27 -42.71 -24.19
N ALA A 425 1.01 -43.06 -24.41
CA ALA A 425 0.64 -44.04 -25.41
C ALA A 425 0.95 -43.51 -26.82
N LYS A 426 1.03 -44.43 -27.80
CA LYS A 426 1.18 -44.06 -29.22
C LYS A 426 -0.14 -43.58 -29.86
N LYS A 427 -1.23 -43.55 -29.10
CA LYS A 427 -2.54 -43.05 -29.52
C LYS A 427 -2.85 -41.72 -28.84
N ALA A 428 -3.61 -40.88 -29.53
CA ALA A 428 -4.09 -39.64 -28.94
C ALA A 428 -5.07 -39.93 -27.79
N GLY A 429 -5.13 -39.02 -26.82
CA GLY A 429 -6.09 -39.10 -25.72
C GLY A 429 -5.60 -38.40 -24.45
N THR A 430 -6.43 -38.42 -23.42
CA THR A 430 -6.11 -37.77 -22.15
C THR A 430 -5.29 -38.70 -21.26
N CYS A 431 -4.16 -38.22 -20.76
CA CYS A 431 -3.32 -38.89 -19.78
C CYS A 431 -3.50 -38.22 -18.42
N LYS A 432 -3.91 -38.95 -17.39
CA LYS A 432 -4.00 -38.44 -16.02
C LYS A 432 -2.95 -39.11 -15.15
N VAL A 433 -2.14 -38.32 -14.45
CA VAL A 433 -1.10 -38.79 -13.54
C VAL A 433 -1.41 -38.28 -12.14
N THR A 434 -1.56 -39.19 -11.18
CA THR A 434 -1.91 -38.85 -9.80
C THR A 434 -0.81 -39.30 -8.84
N LEU A 435 -0.36 -38.38 -8.00
CA LEU A 435 0.52 -38.64 -6.87
C LEU A 435 -0.30 -38.74 -5.59
N ARG A 436 -0.13 -39.85 -4.86
CA ARG A 436 -0.62 -40.02 -3.50
C ARG A 436 0.55 -40.14 -2.54
N VAL A 437 0.43 -39.56 -1.36
CA VAL A 437 1.41 -39.70 -0.27
C VAL A 437 0.73 -40.19 0.99
N LEU A 438 1.49 -40.92 1.81
CA LEU A 438 1.01 -41.40 3.11
C LEU A 438 0.89 -40.23 4.09
N ASN A 439 -0.29 -40.02 4.68
CA ASN A 439 -0.49 -39.04 5.74
C ASN A 439 -0.10 -39.61 7.13
N ALA A 440 -0.15 -38.76 8.17
CA ALA A 440 0.13 -39.16 9.56
C ALA A 440 -0.76 -40.31 10.07
N LYS A 441 -1.94 -40.51 9.47
CA LYS A 441 -2.87 -41.61 9.78
C LYS A 441 -2.62 -42.88 8.95
N LYS A 442 -1.44 -43.02 8.32
CA LYS A 442 -1.05 -44.13 7.44
C LYS A 442 -2.01 -44.39 6.26
N LYS A 443 -2.74 -43.37 5.79
CA LYS A 443 -3.62 -43.44 4.61
C LYS A 443 -3.00 -42.68 3.44
N TYR A 444 -3.10 -43.25 2.23
CA TYR A 444 -2.69 -42.56 1.01
C TYR A 444 -3.71 -41.50 0.62
N VAL A 445 -3.30 -40.23 0.67
CA VAL A 445 -4.10 -39.08 0.24
C VAL A 445 -3.57 -38.55 -1.09
N VAL A 446 -4.45 -38.04 -1.94
CA VAL A 446 -4.06 -37.41 -3.21
C VAL A 446 -3.35 -36.10 -2.89
N GLN A 447 -2.10 -35.98 -3.33
CA GLN A 447 -1.33 -34.75 -3.22
C GLN A 447 -1.53 -33.89 -4.46
N THR A 448 -1.49 -34.52 -5.65
CA THR A 448 -1.75 -33.81 -6.90
C THR A 448 -2.22 -34.77 -7.98
N THR A 449 -3.04 -34.26 -8.90
CA THR A 449 -3.36 -34.90 -10.17
C THR A 449 -3.03 -33.93 -11.29
N LYS A 450 -2.22 -34.37 -12.25
CA LYS A 450 -1.89 -33.62 -13.45
C LYS A 450 -2.48 -34.33 -14.66
N THR A 451 -3.19 -33.57 -15.47
CA THR A 451 -3.76 -34.06 -16.73
C THR A 451 -2.88 -33.57 -17.87
N PHE A 452 -2.63 -34.44 -18.84
CA PHE A 452 -1.90 -34.18 -20.06
C PHE A 452 -2.74 -34.58 -21.27
N THR A 453 -2.59 -33.85 -22.37
CA THR A 453 -3.14 -34.27 -23.67
C THR A 453 -2.04 -34.97 -24.46
N VAL A 454 -2.27 -36.22 -24.84
CA VAL A 454 -1.37 -36.95 -25.72
C VAL A 454 -1.75 -36.65 -27.16
N SER A 455 -0.85 -36.00 -27.90
CA SER A 455 -1.07 -35.56 -29.29
C SER A 455 0.13 -35.87 -30.16
#